data_AF-A0A1T5M9C1-F1
#
_entry.id   AF-A0A1T5M9C1-F1
#
_cell.length_a   1.000
_cell.length_b   1.000
_cell.length_c   1.000
_cell.angle_alpha   90.00
_cell.angle_beta   90.00
_cell.angle_gamma   90.00
#
_symmetry.space_group_name_H-M   'P 1'
#
loop_
_entity.id
_entity.type
_entity.pdbx_description
1 polymer ?
#
loop_
_entity_poly.entity_id
_entity_poly.type
_entity_poly.pdbx_seq_one_letter_code
_entity_poly.pdbx_strand_id
1 'polypeptide(L)'
;MEDTKKRRNSYLLCLKEFKIGAVVTAVFIAISCLTSYFMGYGRDPKTLKLVFGFPDWVFWGVLIPWFSIVLFTTIYGLFIMKGDEN
;
A
#
# COMPACT_ATOMS: atom_id res chain seq x y z
N MET A 1 -9.81 32.16 -20.03
CA MET A 1 -10.67 30.95 -19.93
C MET A 1 -9.85 29.66 -20.08
N GLU A 2 -8.80 29.65 -20.90
CA GLU A 2 -7.92 28.49 -21.12
C GLU A 2 -7.10 28.08 -19.87
N ASP A 3 -6.54 29.08 -19.17
CA ASP A 3 -5.80 28.91 -17.91
C ASP A 3 -6.63 28.22 -16.81
N THR A 4 -7.90 28.59 -16.68
CA THR A 4 -8.83 28.02 -15.71
C THR A 4 -9.13 26.55 -16.00
N LYS A 5 -9.18 26.18 -17.29
CA LYS A 5 -9.41 24.80 -17.74
C LYS A 5 -8.16 23.93 -17.53
N LYS A 6 -6.97 24.46 -17.77
CA LYS A 6 -5.68 23.78 -17.51
C LYS A 6 -5.52 23.46 -16.03
N ARG A 7 -5.63 24.45 -15.13
CA ARG A 7 -5.57 24.22 -13.67
C ARG A 7 -6.56 23.16 -13.17
N ARG A 8 -7.79 23.17 -13.70
CA ARG A 8 -8.81 22.20 -13.31
C ARG A 8 -8.41 20.77 -13.71
N ASN A 9 -7.82 20.59 -14.89
CA ASN A 9 -7.37 19.27 -15.34
C ASN A 9 -6.18 18.76 -14.50
N SER A 10 -5.20 19.61 -14.19
CA SER A 10 -4.08 19.25 -13.30
C SER A 10 -4.58 18.88 -11.89
N TYR A 11 -5.57 19.61 -11.37
CA TYR A 11 -6.21 19.29 -10.08
C TYR A 11 -6.94 17.94 -10.09
N LEU A 12 -7.69 17.64 -11.16
CA LEU A 12 -8.40 16.37 -11.28
C LEU A 12 -7.45 15.18 -11.42
N LEU A 13 -6.31 15.36 -12.11
CA LEU A 13 -5.26 14.35 -12.19
C LEU A 13 -4.66 14.06 -10.82
N CYS A 14 -4.28 15.10 -10.08
CA CYS A 14 -3.75 14.97 -8.72
C CYS A 14 -4.75 14.27 -7.79
N LEU A 15 -6.05 14.60 -7.88
CA LEU A 15 -7.11 13.94 -7.11
C LEU A 15 -7.25 12.46 -7.46
N LYS A 16 -7.14 12.11 -8.75
CA LYS A 16 -7.22 10.73 -9.22
C LYS A 16 -6.05 9.91 -8.67
N GLU A 17 -4.83 10.44 -8.78
CA GLU A 17 -3.61 9.79 -8.28
C GLU A 17 -3.65 9.63 -6.75
N PHE A 18 -4.10 10.66 -6.03
CA PHE A 18 -4.30 10.58 -4.58
C PHE A 18 -5.33 9.50 -4.20
N LYS A 19 -6.48 9.44 -4.88
CA LYS A 19 -7.49 8.40 -4.62
C LYS A 19 -6.95 7.00 -4.89
N ILE A 20 -6.14 6.82 -5.94
CA ILE A 20 -5.49 5.53 -6.22
C ILE A 20 -4.57 5.16 -5.07
N GLY A 21 -3.68 6.06 -4.64
CA GLY A 21 -2.79 5.83 -3.50
C GLY A 21 -3.54 5.51 -2.21
N ALA A 22 -4.61 6.25 -1.92
CA ALA A 22 -5.44 6.05 -0.73
C ALA A 22 -6.16 4.69 -0.75
N VAL A 23 -6.74 4.29 -1.88
CA VAL A 23 -7.43 3.00 -2.02
C VAL A 23 -6.43 1.85 -1.90
N VAL A 24 -5.28 1.94 -2.56
CA VAL A 24 -4.23 0.92 -2.46
C VAL A 24 -3.77 0.78 -1.00
N THR A 25 -3.55 1.88 -0.30
CA THR A 25 -3.16 1.87 1.11
C THR A 25 -4.26 1.32 2.03
N ALA A 26 -5.54 1.62 1.76
CA ALA A 26 -6.65 1.09 2.54
C ALA A 26 -6.82 -0.43 2.36
N VAL A 27 -6.74 -0.92 1.11
CA VAL A 27 -6.77 -2.36 0.81
C VAL A 27 -5.59 -3.06 1.46
N PHE A 28 -4.42 -2.42 1.43
CA PHE A 28 -3.21 -2.91 2.03
C PHE A 28 -3.31 -3.12 3.55
N ILE A 29 -3.82 -2.11 4.26
CA ILE A 29 -4.06 -2.17 5.70
C ILE A 29 -5.08 -3.27 6.00
N ALA A 30 -6.15 -3.37 5.21
CA ALA A 30 -7.17 -4.40 5.39
C ALA A 30 -6.59 -5.82 5.24
N ILE A 31 -5.78 -6.08 4.22
CA ILE A 31 -5.12 -7.38 4.03
C ILE A 31 -4.19 -7.69 5.20
N SER A 32 -3.40 -6.70 5.65
CA SER A 32 -2.45 -6.90 6.76
C SER A 32 -3.17 -7.21 8.07
N CYS A 33 -4.26 -6.49 8.37
CA CYS A 33 -5.08 -6.74 9.56
C CYS A 33 -5.81 -8.08 9.47
N LEU A 34 -6.39 -8.42 8.32
CA LEU A 34 -7.12 -9.69 8.12
C LEU A 34 -6.17 -10.90 8.24
N THR A 35 -5.02 -10.87 7.57
CA THR A 35 -4.04 -11.96 7.65
C THR A 35 -3.49 -12.12 9.06
N SER A 36 -3.21 -11.01 9.76
CA SER A 36 -2.80 -11.04 11.18
C SER A 36 -3.90 -11.60 12.08
N TYR A 37 -5.16 -11.26 11.83
CA TYR A 37 -6.29 -11.78 12.59
C TYR A 37 -6.47 -13.30 12.36
N PHE A 38 -6.50 -13.74 11.10
CA PHE A 38 -6.73 -15.16 10.78
C PHE A 38 -5.56 -16.07 11.13
N MET A 39 -4.31 -15.61 10.98
CA MET A 39 -3.13 -16.45 11.20
C MET A 39 -2.53 -16.29 12.61
N GLY A 40 -2.77 -15.16 13.27
CA GLY A 40 -2.22 -14.86 14.60
C GLY A 40 -3.15 -15.25 15.76
N TYR A 41 -4.48 -15.12 15.63
CA TYR A 41 -5.39 -15.44 16.73
C TYR A 41 -5.68 -16.94 16.83
N GLY A 42 -5.65 -17.46 18.07
CA GLY A 42 -6.03 -18.84 18.38
C GLY A 42 -4.93 -19.90 18.21
N ARG A 43 -3.69 -19.51 17.88
CA ARG A 43 -2.54 -20.43 17.86
C ARG A 43 -1.89 -20.56 19.23
N ASP A 44 -1.52 -21.79 19.57
CA ASP A 44 -0.69 -22.08 20.75
C ASP A 44 0.71 -21.47 20.53
N PRO A 45 1.20 -20.60 21.44
CA PRO A 45 2.52 -19.99 21.33
C PRO A 45 3.67 -21.00 21.20
N LYS A 46 3.48 -22.26 21.61
CA LYS A 46 4.46 -23.35 21.42
C LYS A 46 4.60 -23.83 19.98
N THR A 47 3.62 -23.51 19.12
CA THR A 47 3.61 -23.88 17.70
C THR A 47 4.05 -22.75 16.76
N LEU A 48 4.34 -21.57 17.33
CA LEU A 48 4.79 -20.41 16.57
C LEU A 48 6.17 -20.69 15.95
N LYS A 49 6.19 -20.83 14.62
CA LYS A 49 7.45 -20.91 13.89
C LYS A 49 8.03 -19.51 13.76
N LEU A 50 9.29 -19.38 14.13
CA LEU A 50 10.04 -18.15 13.95
C LEU A 50 10.68 -18.15 12.56
N VAL A 51 10.35 -17.16 11.75
CA VAL A 51 10.96 -16.87 10.44
C VAL A 51 11.81 -15.62 10.61
N PHE A 52 13.13 -15.74 10.44
CA PHE A 52 14.10 -14.64 10.65
C PHE A 52 14.01 -13.96 12.04
N GLY A 53 13.59 -14.69 13.08
CA GLY A 53 13.42 -14.15 14.44
C GLY A 53 12.05 -13.52 14.71
N PHE A 54 11.18 -13.46 13.70
CA PHE A 54 9.79 -12.99 13.85
C PHE A 54 8.81 -14.16 13.79
N PRO A 55 7.63 -14.06 14.42
CA PRO A 55 6.57 -15.03 14.22
C PRO A 55 6.17 -15.12 12.74
N ASP A 56 5.91 -16.33 12.25
CA ASP A 56 5.50 -16.60 10.87
C ASP A 56 4.34 -15.71 10.39
N TRP A 57 3.31 -15.52 11.22
CA TRP A 57 2.16 -14.67 10.91
C TRP A 57 2.53 -13.18 10.77
N VAL A 58 3.53 -12.69 11.52
CA VAL A 58 4.03 -11.31 11.40
C VAL A 58 4.79 -11.15 10.09
N PHE A 59 5.64 -12.13 9.76
CA PHE A 59 6.41 -12.10 8.53
C PHE A 59 5.50 -12.09 7.29
N TRP A 60 4.51 -12.98 7.25
CA TRP A 60 3.59 -13.11 6.12
C TRP A 60 2.48 -12.04 6.10
N GLY A 61 1.98 -11.64 7.27
CA GLY A 61 0.85 -10.72 7.39
C GLY A 61 1.23 -9.24 7.49
N VAL A 62 2.50 -8.92 7.79
CA VAL A 62 2.94 -7.53 7.98
C VAL A 62 4.15 -7.22 7.10
N LEU A 63 5.19 -8.05 7.14
CA LEU A 63 6.48 -7.73 6.52
C LEU A 63 6.44 -7.83 4.99
N ILE A 64 5.89 -8.93 4.45
CA ILE A 64 5.68 -9.12 3.00
C ILE A 64 4.76 -8.03 2.42
N PRO A 65 3.58 -7.77 3.01
CA PRO A 65 2.76 -6.65 2.59
C PRO A 65 3.57 -5.34 2.62
N TRP A 66 4.24 -5.01 3.72
CA TRP A 66 4.90 -3.71 3.88
C TRP A 66 5.93 -3.45 2.77
N PHE A 67 6.75 -4.45 2.45
CA PHE A 67 7.68 -4.36 1.31
C PHE A 67 6.94 -4.17 -0.02
N SER A 68 5.81 -4.85 -0.21
CA SER A 68 5.02 -4.74 -1.45
C SER A 68 4.47 -3.33 -1.67
N ILE A 69 3.97 -2.65 -0.62
CA ILE A 69 3.45 -1.28 -0.77
C ILE A 69 4.57 -0.25 -0.93
N VAL A 70 5.70 -0.42 -0.25
CA VAL A 70 6.89 0.42 -0.46
C VAL A 70 7.37 0.31 -1.89
N LEU A 71 7.46 -0.91 -2.41
CA LEU A 71 7.87 -1.14 -3.80
C LEU A 71 6.85 -0.55 -4.79
N PHE A 72 5.55 -0.79 -4.57
CA PHE A 72 4.50 -0.26 -5.43
C PHE A 72 4.51 1.27 -5.47
N THR A 73 4.56 1.93 -4.31
CA THR A 73 4.59 3.40 -4.22
C THR A 73 5.86 3.99 -4.84
N THR A 74 7.00 3.32 -4.67
CA THR A 74 8.28 3.72 -5.31
C THR A 74 8.18 3.64 -6.82
N ILE A 75 7.71 2.51 -7.38
CA ILE A 75 7.55 2.34 -8.83
C ILE A 75 6.52 3.32 -9.38
N TYR A 76 5.40 3.47 -8.69
CA TYR A 76 4.34 4.37 -9.10
C TYR A 76 4.83 5.83 -9.13
N GLY A 77 5.53 6.27 -8.09
CA GLY A 77 6.09 7.62 -8.00
C GLY A 77 7.17 7.89 -9.03
N LEU A 78 8.06 6.93 -9.31
CA LEU A 78 9.20 7.14 -10.21
C LEU A 78 8.84 6.97 -11.69
N PHE A 79 7.92 6.06 -12.04
CA PHE A 79 7.69 5.69 -13.44
C PHE A 79 6.28 5.99 -13.95
N ILE A 80 5.28 6.15 -13.07
CA ILE A 80 3.86 6.29 -13.48
C ILE A 80 3.35 7.72 -13.28
N MET A 81 3.78 8.40 -12.21
CA MET A 81 3.35 9.77 -11.92
C MET A 81 3.90 10.73 -12.98
N LYS A 82 3.01 11.25 -13.84
CA LYS A 82 3.36 12.24 -14.85
C LYS A 82 3.27 13.63 -14.23
N GLY A 83 4.41 14.31 -14.14
CA GLY A 83 4.44 15.76 -13.89
C GLY A 83 3.76 16.52 -15.02
N ASP A 84 3.25 17.71 -14.73
CA ASP A 84 2.45 18.60 -15.62
C ASP A 84 3.28 19.22 -16.78
N GLU A 85 4.33 18.52 -17.23
CA GLU A 85 5.41 19.02 -18.09
C GLU A 85 5.55 18.29 -19.44
N ASN A 86 4.53 17.54 -19.90
CA ASN A 86 4.49 17.03 -21.29
C ASN A 86 3.24 17.49 -22.02
#